data_AF-A0A3D0IF01-F1
#
_entry.id   AF-A0A3D0IF01-F1
#
_cell.length_a   1.000
_cell.length_b   1.000
_cell.length_c   1.000
_cell.angle_alpha   90.00
_cell.angle_beta   90.00
_cell.angle_gamma   90.00
#
_symmetry.space_group_name_H-M   'P 1'
#
loop_
_entity.id
_entity.type
_entity.pdbx_description
1 polymer ?
#
loop_
_entity_poly.entity_id
_entity_poly.type
_entity_poly.pdbx_seq_one_letter_code
_entity_poly.pdbx_strand_id
1 'polypeptide(L)'
;MKRTTRTLIAMALAAQMTVSLTACGSKKKDDGSASAAGGSAGSGSGAQAGDSTDGAKSTASGSGRIVKESDPYYLVNAAKLQANINKEKQVRYSDQNTHYIAGDLVISEVIVDYKMPDDVQKELDSLNLNDDKQLEKYNKTFDDYFERSLQIFNMNGEFLSSLPLDDSTEFIGAYPGSNDEILIVCSKMNPADCSAKPVLFVISKTGEKLRDINVTVEGNLVGLSIHALENGNYILSGTGCIYLLNAEGKQIAKVEDPNLTGIVLCSGGKWYAVTFKMTADGESAQIQEFDADQGKLVGKPVETNSDVFYVNQGRQDCFVMDSNGVNKLDLANNTKTQVMAWKDTDINFMTIDITGGQIVSENEMMFFQRKYVEDNGRDSMDRKASGAAEVSVVKLTRADKNPHAGKTILKLGMNGEISSDFVEKVLQYNQDESKAARIEITDYDTDTSDLSFDWSGNPAVDSKNVAQLQLDMLSGEGPDIIVGFSGASQFNDPSMLLDLNTYLDNDSSINRENYYDNIFRAFETDGKLYTIPLTYSIEGLAANGKYNGVKEKWTYADFDQMASSLPSTVMPLSSDSYDRLLRAWMMHQSSLFIDYSNKKVNFESDEFKQLLETIKKYGEVKQKNAGDPNGPMTE
;
A
#
# COMPACT_ATOMS: atom_id res chain seq x y z
N MET A 1 39.08 7.71 15.24
CA MET A 1 37.70 7.65 14.70
C MET A 1 36.72 8.27 15.69
N LYS A 2 35.93 9.27 15.28
CA LYS A 2 34.91 9.92 16.15
C LYS A 2 33.71 8.97 16.34
N ARG A 3 32.98 9.11 17.46
CA ARG A 3 31.84 8.25 17.84
C ARG A 3 30.74 8.21 16.76
N THR A 4 30.49 9.33 16.09
CA THR A 4 29.55 9.47 14.97
C THR A 4 29.92 8.64 13.74
N THR A 5 31.22 8.53 13.41
CA THR A 5 31.70 7.69 12.30
C THR A 5 31.45 6.21 12.56
N ARG A 6 31.59 5.76 13.82
CA ARG A 6 31.30 4.36 14.20
C ARG A 6 29.80 4.03 14.11
N THR A 7 28.92 4.97 14.45
CA THR A 7 27.46 4.77 14.36
C THR A 7 27.00 4.69 12.90
N LEU A 8 27.52 5.55 12.01
CA LEU A 8 27.23 5.49 10.57
C LEU A 8 27.72 4.19 9.93
N ILE A 9 28.93 3.73 10.29
CA ILE A 9 29.47 2.44 9.82
C ILE A 9 28.62 1.27 10.36
N ALA A 10 28.19 1.32 11.62
CA ALA A 10 27.34 0.27 12.20
C ALA A 10 25.95 0.20 11.54
N MET A 11 25.34 1.34 11.21
CA MET A 11 24.07 1.38 10.48
C MET A 11 24.21 0.88 9.03
N ALA A 12 25.29 1.24 8.34
CA ALA A 12 25.56 0.75 6.99
C ALA A 12 25.85 -0.77 6.97
N LEU A 13 26.56 -1.29 7.99
CA LEU A 13 26.78 -2.72 8.17
C LEU A 13 25.50 -3.49 8.49
N ALA A 14 24.60 -2.93 9.32
CA ALA A 14 23.33 -3.56 9.66
C ALA A 14 22.42 -3.73 8.42
N ALA A 15 22.37 -2.73 7.54
CA ALA A 15 21.64 -2.80 6.28
C ALA A 15 22.25 -3.79 5.27
N GLN A 16 23.56 -4.07 5.35
CA GLN A 16 24.26 -4.99 4.44
C GLN A 16 24.25 -6.45 4.88
N MET A 17 24.06 -6.73 6.19
CA MET A 17 23.92 -8.10 6.68
C MET A 17 22.65 -8.78 6.18
N THR A 18 21.62 -8.01 5.82
CA THR A 18 20.38 -8.51 5.20
C THR A 18 20.61 -9.02 3.76
N VAL A 19 21.57 -8.44 3.03
CA VAL A 19 21.87 -8.80 1.62
C VAL A 19 22.94 -9.90 1.51
N SER A 20 23.82 -10.06 2.50
CA SER A 20 25.01 -10.92 2.39
C SER A 20 24.89 -12.30 3.02
N LEU A 21 23.74 -12.65 3.60
CA LEU A 21 23.51 -14.00 4.13
C LEU A 21 23.55 -15.06 3.02
N THR A 22 23.34 -14.70 1.75
CA THR A 22 23.37 -15.57 0.57
C THR A 22 24.74 -16.17 0.22
N ALA A 23 25.85 -15.68 0.80
CA ALA A 23 27.21 -16.02 0.32
C ALA A 23 28.07 -16.89 1.25
N CYS A 24 27.54 -17.44 2.35
CA CYS A 24 28.32 -18.24 3.30
C CYS A 24 27.84 -19.69 3.44
N GLY A 25 27.99 -20.48 2.38
CA GLY A 25 28.11 -21.95 2.47
C GLY A 25 29.54 -22.33 2.90
N SER A 26 29.75 -22.70 4.16
CA SER A 26 31.07 -23.09 4.65
C SER A 26 31.37 -24.57 4.40
N LYS A 27 32.38 -24.87 3.58
CA LYS A 27 33.08 -26.17 3.58
C LYS A 27 33.59 -26.48 4.99
N LYS A 28 32.96 -27.41 5.70
CA LYS A 28 33.54 -28.02 6.90
C LYS A 28 34.53 -29.11 6.48
N LYS A 29 35.78 -28.95 6.92
CA LYS A 29 36.69 -30.08 7.15
C LYS A 29 36.30 -30.72 8.48
N ASP A 30 36.10 -32.03 8.46
CA ASP A 30 36.06 -32.88 9.64
C ASP A 30 37.33 -32.69 10.45
N ASP A 31 37.18 -32.38 11.74
CA ASP A 31 38.10 -32.82 12.80
C ASP A 31 37.29 -32.88 14.11
N GLY A 32 37.16 -34.09 14.63
CA GLY A 32 36.41 -34.37 15.84
C GLY A 32 37.15 -33.95 17.11
N SER A 33 36.41 -33.41 18.08
CA SER A 33 36.57 -33.79 19.49
C SER A 33 35.37 -33.29 20.30
N ALA A 34 34.83 -34.17 21.12
CA ALA A 34 33.77 -33.90 22.07
C ALA A 34 34.33 -33.18 23.31
N SER A 35 33.61 -32.19 23.84
CA SER A 35 33.54 -31.98 25.29
C SER A 35 32.26 -31.23 25.68
N ALA A 36 31.65 -31.70 26.75
CA ALA A 36 30.42 -31.20 27.35
C ALA A 36 30.70 -30.21 28.50
N ALA A 37 29.60 -29.66 29.05
CA ALA A 37 29.45 -28.73 30.19
C ALA A 37 29.53 -27.23 29.81
N GLY A 38 28.68 -26.34 30.32
CA GLY A 38 27.64 -26.41 31.35
C GLY A 38 26.85 -25.09 31.35
N GLY A 39 25.66 -25.11 31.95
CA GLY A 39 24.67 -24.03 31.81
C GLY A 39 24.96 -22.76 32.62
N SER A 40 24.14 -21.74 32.35
CA SER A 40 23.73 -20.75 33.35
C SER A 40 22.35 -20.21 32.98
N ALA A 41 21.51 -20.09 34.00
CA ALA A 41 20.12 -19.69 33.95
C ALA A 41 19.93 -18.19 34.18
N GLY A 42 18.81 -17.66 33.69
CA GLY A 42 18.00 -16.67 34.42
C GLY A 42 18.02 -15.24 33.88
N SER A 43 16.94 -14.83 33.21
CA SER A 43 15.85 -14.06 33.85
C SER A 43 14.82 -13.66 32.79
N GLY A 44 13.64 -14.29 32.87
CA GLY A 44 12.49 -13.95 32.04
C GLY A 44 11.60 -12.91 32.72
N SER A 45 11.15 -11.93 31.95
CA SER A 45 9.98 -11.11 32.23
C SER A 45 8.86 -11.59 31.31
N GLY A 46 7.84 -12.24 31.89
CA GLY A 46 6.73 -12.83 31.17
C GLY A 46 5.76 -11.79 30.62
N ALA A 47 5.43 -11.90 29.34
CA ALA A 47 4.18 -11.44 28.78
C ALA A 47 3.25 -12.66 28.68
N GLN A 48 2.12 -12.60 29.37
CA GLN A 48 1.06 -13.61 29.33
C GLN A 48 0.45 -13.65 27.92
N ALA A 49 0.72 -14.72 27.19
CA ALA A 49 -0.08 -15.10 26.03
C ALA A 49 -1.44 -15.61 26.54
N GLY A 50 -2.52 -14.98 26.07
CA GLY A 50 -3.89 -15.44 26.30
C GLY A 50 -4.12 -16.77 25.60
N ASP A 51 -4.50 -17.76 26.39
CA ASP A 51 -4.85 -19.11 25.97
C ASP A 51 -6.27 -19.11 25.38
N SER A 52 -6.41 -19.21 24.06
CA SER A 52 -7.68 -19.58 23.41
C SER A 52 -7.62 -21.05 23.01
N THR A 53 -8.05 -21.89 23.94
CA THR A 53 -8.29 -23.31 23.70
C THR A 53 -9.63 -23.48 22.99
N ASP A 54 -9.59 -23.76 21.69
CA ASP A 54 -10.59 -24.62 21.05
C ASP A 54 -9.89 -25.55 20.06
N GLY A 55 -9.72 -26.79 20.51
CA GLY A 55 -9.03 -27.85 19.78
C GLY A 55 -9.91 -28.43 18.68
N ALA A 56 -9.73 -27.95 17.45
CA ALA A 56 -9.94 -28.76 16.27
C ALA A 56 -8.66 -29.57 16.02
N LYS A 57 -8.75 -30.90 16.17
CA LYS A 57 -7.67 -31.83 15.81
C LYS A 57 -7.29 -31.61 14.34
N SER A 58 -6.08 -31.09 14.11
CA SER A 58 -5.46 -30.99 12.79
C SER A 58 -5.33 -32.39 12.17
N THR A 59 -6.09 -32.63 11.11
CA THR A 59 -5.84 -33.66 10.12
C THR A 59 -4.84 -33.10 9.11
N ALA A 60 -3.71 -33.79 8.92
CA ALA A 60 -2.66 -33.61 7.90
C ALA A 60 -2.79 -32.42 6.92
N SER A 61 -1.76 -31.57 6.96
CA SER A 61 -1.51 -30.36 6.16
C SER A 61 -1.94 -30.40 4.69
N GLY A 62 -2.51 -29.28 4.22
CA GLY A 62 -3.22 -29.15 2.94
C GLY A 62 -2.41 -29.18 1.62
N SER A 63 -1.15 -29.60 1.58
CA SER A 63 -0.46 -29.82 0.28
C SER A 63 -0.94 -31.14 -0.34
N GLY A 64 -1.22 -31.14 -1.65
CA GLY A 64 -1.79 -32.31 -2.32
C GLY A 64 -3.27 -32.56 -2.00
N ARG A 65 -3.90 -31.68 -1.21
CA ARG A 65 -5.34 -31.73 -0.91
C ARG A 65 -6.13 -31.44 -2.18
N ILE A 66 -7.22 -32.17 -2.39
CA ILE A 66 -8.16 -31.90 -3.47
C ILE A 66 -9.14 -30.80 -3.03
N VAL A 67 -9.36 -29.81 -3.89
CA VAL A 67 -10.39 -28.78 -3.73
C VAL A 67 -11.77 -29.45 -3.70
N LYS A 68 -12.59 -29.12 -2.71
CA LYS A 68 -13.96 -29.63 -2.56
C LYS A 68 -14.96 -28.58 -3.03
N GLU A 69 -16.14 -29.02 -3.49
CA GLU A 69 -17.23 -28.08 -3.80
C GLU A 69 -17.60 -27.18 -2.61
N SER A 70 -17.43 -27.68 -1.37
CA SER A 70 -17.73 -26.95 -0.13
C SER A 70 -16.64 -25.96 0.31
N ASP A 71 -15.46 -25.99 -0.32
CA ASP A 71 -14.39 -25.07 0.02
C ASP A 71 -14.83 -23.63 -0.31
N PRO A 72 -14.46 -22.62 0.51
CA PRO A 72 -14.82 -21.24 0.23
C PRO A 72 -14.28 -20.81 -1.14
N TYR A 73 -15.10 -20.03 -1.85
CA TYR A 73 -14.70 -19.37 -3.08
C TYR A 73 -15.56 -18.12 -3.29
N TYR A 74 -14.97 -17.07 -3.84
CA TYR A 74 -15.70 -15.87 -4.24
C TYR A 74 -15.62 -15.67 -5.75
N LEU A 75 -16.79 -15.54 -6.38
CA LEU A 75 -16.92 -15.12 -7.75
C LEU A 75 -16.47 -13.66 -7.86
N VAL A 76 -15.65 -13.38 -8.88
CA VAL A 76 -15.15 -12.05 -9.18
C VAL A 76 -15.94 -11.49 -10.36
N ASN A 77 -16.64 -10.37 -10.15
CA ASN A 77 -17.18 -9.54 -11.23
C ASN A 77 -16.45 -8.20 -11.22
N ALA A 78 -15.69 -7.91 -12.28
CA ALA A 78 -14.95 -6.66 -12.42
C ALA A 78 -15.46 -5.89 -13.63
N ALA A 79 -15.76 -4.60 -13.44
CA ALA A 79 -16.24 -3.73 -14.50
C ALA A 79 -15.41 -2.45 -14.56
N LYS A 80 -14.94 -2.11 -15.77
CA LYS A 80 -14.18 -0.89 -16.00
C LYS A 80 -15.09 0.33 -15.83
N LEU A 81 -14.59 1.36 -15.16
CA LEU A 81 -15.26 2.65 -15.07
C LEU A 81 -14.78 3.53 -16.22
N GLN A 82 -15.71 4.03 -17.02
CA GLN A 82 -15.40 4.89 -18.15
C GLN A 82 -16.21 6.19 -18.05
N ALA A 83 -15.53 7.32 -17.91
CA ALA A 83 -16.16 8.63 -17.95
C ALA A 83 -17.02 8.81 -19.22
N ASN A 84 -18.27 9.20 -19.01
CA ASN A 84 -19.19 9.59 -20.07
C ASN A 84 -18.93 11.05 -20.45
N ILE A 85 -18.11 11.26 -21.49
CA ILE A 85 -17.65 12.58 -21.94
C ILE A 85 -18.24 12.96 -23.31
N ASN A 86 -18.31 14.25 -23.61
CA ASN A 86 -18.83 14.72 -24.89
C ASN A 86 -17.88 14.33 -26.05
N LYS A 87 -18.34 13.43 -26.91
CA LYS A 87 -17.56 12.89 -28.04
C LYS A 87 -17.43 13.85 -29.24
N GLU A 88 -18.23 14.91 -29.28
CA GLU A 88 -18.18 15.92 -30.35
C GLU A 88 -17.07 16.96 -30.12
N LYS A 89 -16.63 17.12 -28.87
CA LYS A 89 -15.56 18.04 -28.49
C LYS A 89 -14.22 17.30 -28.42
N GLN A 90 -13.15 17.97 -28.84
CA GLN A 90 -11.80 17.45 -28.68
C GLN A 90 -11.36 17.61 -27.23
N VAL A 91 -11.12 16.49 -26.52
CA VAL A 91 -10.59 16.51 -25.15
C VAL A 91 -9.13 16.96 -25.18
N ARG A 92 -8.80 17.94 -24.34
CA ARG A 92 -7.43 18.36 -24.07
C ARG A 92 -6.88 17.64 -22.84
N TYR A 93 -7.68 17.54 -21.80
CA TYR A 93 -7.36 16.87 -20.55
C TYR A 93 -8.63 16.30 -19.92
N SER A 94 -8.52 15.16 -19.25
CA SER A 94 -9.60 14.58 -18.47
C SER A 94 -9.04 13.88 -17.24
N ASP A 95 -9.73 14.01 -16.12
CA ASP A 95 -9.41 13.34 -14.87
C ASP A 95 -10.62 12.57 -14.34
N GLN A 96 -10.36 11.36 -13.84
CA GLN A 96 -11.33 10.47 -13.22
C GLN A 96 -10.58 9.59 -12.19
N ASN A 97 -9.99 10.22 -11.17
CA ASN A 97 -9.19 9.51 -10.16
C ASN A 97 -9.87 9.35 -8.80
N THR A 98 -10.90 10.16 -8.52
CA THR A 98 -11.67 10.14 -7.27
C THR A 98 -12.92 9.30 -7.43
N HIS A 99 -13.02 8.21 -6.67
CA HIS A 99 -14.14 7.28 -6.70
C HIS A 99 -14.57 6.87 -5.29
N TYR A 100 -15.87 6.68 -5.11
CA TYR A 100 -16.46 6.14 -3.89
C TYR A 100 -17.50 5.07 -4.22
N ILE A 101 -17.55 4.02 -3.39
CA ILE A 101 -18.62 3.04 -3.40
C ILE A 101 -19.59 3.43 -2.29
N ALA A 102 -20.88 3.55 -2.63
CA ALA A 102 -21.91 3.80 -1.64
C ALA A 102 -23.17 3.02 -2.04
N GLY A 103 -23.56 2.06 -1.19
CA GLY A 103 -24.61 1.11 -1.52
C GLY A 103 -24.20 0.25 -2.71
N ASP A 104 -25.03 0.22 -3.75
CA ASP A 104 -24.79 -0.50 -5.02
C ASP A 104 -24.36 0.45 -6.16
N LEU A 105 -23.87 1.64 -5.81
CA LEU A 105 -23.46 2.68 -6.76
C LEU A 105 -21.98 3.01 -6.61
N VAL A 106 -21.39 3.40 -7.74
CA VAL A 106 -20.08 4.03 -7.80
C VAL A 106 -20.25 5.50 -8.17
N ILE A 107 -19.69 6.39 -7.36
CA ILE A 107 -19.70 7.83 -7.59
C ILE A 107 -18.29 8.22 -7.98
N SER A 108 -18.11 8.71 -9.20
CA SER A 108 -16.81 9.16 -9.72
C SER A 108 -16.84 10.66 -10.00
N GLU A 109 -15.86 11.39 -9.51
CA GLU A 109 -15.65 12.76 -9.98
C GLU A 109 -14.98 12.73 -11.35
N VAL A 110 -15.55 13.48 -12.29
CA VAL A 110 -15.03 13.61 -13.65
C VAL A 110 -14.81 15.09 -13.94
N ILE A 111 -13.58 15.41 -14.33
CA ILE A 111 -13.18 16.73 -14.79
C ILE A 111 -12.74 16.60 -16.25
N VAL A 112 -13.25 17.43 -17.14
CA VAL A 112 -12.89 17.44 -18.56
C VAL A 112 -12.61 18.87 -19.01
N ASP A 113 -11.42 19.08 -19.56
CA ASP A 113 -11.03 20.28 -20.27
C ASP A 113 -11.01 19.97 -21.78
N TYR A 114 -11.83 20.68 -22.53
CA TYR A 114 -11.95 20.56 -23.97
C TYR A 114 -11.09 21.60 -24.67
N LYS A 115 -10.49 21.22 -25.80
CA LYS A 115 -9.69 22.14 -26.59
C LYS A 115 -10.56 23.28 -27.13
N MET A 116 -10.21 24.50 -26.74
CA MET A 116 -10.81 25.73 -27.28
C MET A 116 -10.31 26.01 -28.71
N PRO A 117 -11.16 26.55 -29.60
CA PRO A 117 -10.72 27.16 -30.86
C PRO A 117 -9.74 28.31 -30.62
N ASP A 118 -8.78 28.50 -31.54
CA ASP A 118 -7.72 29.51 -31.41
C ASP A 118 -8.25 30.95 -31.32
N ASP A 119 -9.39 31.24 -31.96
CA ASP A 119 -10.06 32.54 -31.91
C ASP A 119 -10.74 32.79 -30.56
N VAL A 120 -11.39 31.77 -29.99
CA VAL A 120 -11.96 31.82 -28.64
C VAL A 120 -10.86 32.03 -27.59
N GLN A 121 -9.76 31.28 -27.69
CA GLN A 121 -8.63 31.45 -26.77
C GLN A 121 -8.05 32.87 -26.83
N LYS A 122 -7.84 33.42 -28.05
CA LYS A 122 -7.35 34.80 -28.22
C LYS A 122 -8.30 35.84 -27.66
N GLU A 123 -9.61 35.61 -27.77
CA GLU A 123 -10.61 36.49 -27.16
C GLU A 123 -10.48 36.47 -25.64
N LEU A 124 -10.42 35.29 -25.02
CA LEU A 124 -10.24 35.14 -23.58
C LEU A 124 -8.95 35.79 -23.08
N ASP A 125 -7.83 35.59 -23.78
CA ASP A 125 -6.53 36.18 -23.45
C ASP A 125 -6.52 37.72 -23.51
N SER A 126 -7.49 38.31 -24.23
CA SER A 126 -7.62 39.77 -24.37
C SER A 126 -8.48 40.43 -23.28
N LEU A 127 -9.18 39.64 -22.46
CA LEU A 127 -10.07 40.15 -21.41
C LEU A 127 -9.28 40.67 -20.21
N ASN A 128 -9.71 41.80 -19.65
CA ASN A 128 -9.20 42.30 -18.37
C ASN A 128 -9.98 41.67 -17.22
N LEU A 129 -9.40 40.65 -16.57
CA LEU A 129 -10.05 39.91 -15.47
C LEU A 129 -10.25 40.72 -14.18
N ASN A 130 -9.75 41.95 -14.10
CA ASN A 130 -10.07 42.88 -13.01
C ASN A 130 -11.38 43.66 -13.23
N ASP A 131 -12.01 43.53 -14.40
CA ASP A 131 -13.33 44.10 -14.69
C ASP A 131 -14.40 43.01 -14.55
N ASP A 132 -15.35 43.20 -13.63
CA ASP A 132 -16.34 42.18 -13.26
C ASP A 132 -17.13 41.64 -14.46
N LYS A 133 -17.47 42.50 -15.43
CA LYS A 133 -18.23 42.08 -16.63
C LYS A 133 -17.39 41.24 -17.58
N GLN A 134 -16.10 41.55 -17.70
CA GLN A 134 -15.18 40.76 -18.50
C GLN A 134 -14.82 39.45 -17.81
N LEU A 135 -14.71 39.42 -16.49
CA LEU A 135 -14.56 38.18 -15.72
C LEU A 135 -15.79 37.27 -15.87
N GLU A 136 -17.01 37.83 -15.79
CA GLU A 136 -18.25 37.07 -16.02
C GLU A 136 -18.29 36.48 -17.44
N LYS A 137 -17.85 37.26 -18.44
CA LYS A 137 -17.73 36.79 -19.83
C LYS A 137 -16.69 35.68 -19.96
N TYR A 138 -15.53 35.82 -19.31
CA TYR A 138 -14.48 34.80 -19.27
C TYR A 138 -15.04 33.49 -18.72
N ASN A 139 -15.60 33.50 -17.51
CA ASN A 139 -16.12 32.30 -16.84
C ASN A 139 -17.19 31.61 -17.70
N LYS A 140 -18.17 32.36 -18.21
CA LYS A 140 -19.24 31.80 -19.04
C LYS A 140 -18.71 31.13 -20.31
N THR A 141 -17.68 31.69 -20.92
CA THR A 141 -17.07 31.15 -22.15
C THR A 141 -16.17 29.95 -21.81
N PHE A 142 -15.49 29.99 -20.66
CA PHE A 142 -14.68 28.89 -20.14
C PHE A 142 -15.55 27.66 -19.82
N ASP A 143 -16.72 27.86 -19.20
CA ASP A 143 -17.70 26.82 -18.88
C ASP A 143 -18.17 26.03 -20.12
N ASP A 144 -18.15 26.63 -21.31
CA ASP A 144 -18.46 25.92 -22.56
C ASP A 144 -17.38 24.88 -22.94
N TYR A 145 -16.18 24.95 -22.35
CA TYR A 145 -15.05 24.06 -22.62
C TYR A 145 -14.53 23.35 -21.37
N PHE A 146 -15.19 23.53 -20.22
CA PHE A 146 -14.84 22.87 -18.99
C PHE A 146 -16.06 22.17 -18.40
N GLU A 147 -15.92 20.91 -18.03
CA GLU A 147 -16.98 20.12 -17.42
C GLU A 147 -16.47 19.49 -16.14
N ARG A 148 -17.18 19.72 -15.04
CA ARG A 148 -16.95 19.03 -13.78
C ARG A 148 -18.27 18.46 -13.27
N SER A 149 -18.28 17.15 -13.01
CA SER A 149 -19.48 16.47 -12.54
C SER A 149 -19.15 15.27 -11.67
N LEU A 150 -20.11 14.87 -10.85
CA LEU A 150 -20.15 13.53 -10.28
C LEU A 150 -20.91 12.63 -11.25
N GLN A 151 -20.24 11.64 -11.80
CA GLN A 151 -20.86 10.62 -12.62
C GLN A 151 -21.17 9.38 -11.79
N ILE A 152 -22.41 8.89 -11.89
CA ILE A 152 -22.91 7.77 -11.11
C ILE A 152 -22.96 6.55 -12.02
N PHE A 153 -22.40 5.44 -11.55
CA PHE A 153 -22.37 4.16 -12.24
C PHE A 153 -23.00 3.08 -11.36
N ASN A 154 -23.51 2.03 -11.98
CA ASN A 154 -23.82 0.79 -11.27
C ASN A 154 -22.58 -0.10 -11.12
N MET A 155 -22.73 -1.22 -10.42
CA MET A 155 -21.65 -2.21 -10.19
C MET A 155 -21.18 -2.96 -11.45
N ASN A 156 -21.86 -2.80 -12.59
CA ASN A 156 -21.41 -3.31 -13.90
C ASN A 156 -20.66 -2.24 -14.71
N GLY A 157 -20.32 -1.10 -14.10
CA GLY A 157 -19.62 0.00 -14.76
C GLY A 157 -20.48 0.80 -15.74
N GLU A 158 -21.80 0.60 -15.73
CA GLU A 158 -22.71 1.32 -16.62
C GLU A 158 -23.03 2.69 -16.04
N PHE A 159 -22.87 3.74 -16.86
CA PHE A 159 -23.26 5.11 -16.51
C PHE A 159 -24.78 5.21 -16.33
N LEU A 160 -25.22 5.79 -15.22
CA LEU A 160 -26.64 5.99 -14.89
C LEU A 160 -27.05 7.45 -15.04
N SER A 161 -26.30 8.35 -14.41
CA SER A 161 -26.62 9.77 -14.32
C SER A 161 -25.39 10.61 -14.02
N SER A 162 -25.51 11.94 -14.11
CA SER A 162 -24.50 12.88 -13.66
C SER A 162 -25.11 14.02 -12.85
N LEU A 163 -24.32 14.51 -11.90
CA LEU A 163 -24.60 15.72 -11.13
C LEU A 163 -23.52 16.75 -11.44
N PRO A 164 -23.87 17.84 -12.14
CA PRO A 164 -22.93 18.94 -12.36
C PRO A 164 -22.43 19.51 -11.02
N LEU A 165 -21.13 19.77 -10.93
CA LEU A 165 -20.54 20.49 -9.81
C LEU A 165 -20.10 21.87 -10.28
N ASP A 166 -20.51 22.90 -9.55
CA ASP A 166 -19.98 24.24 -9.75
C ASP A 166 -18.58 24.38 -9.14
N ASP A 167 -17.82 25.39 -9.57
CA ASP A 167 -16.45 25.65 -9.09
C ASP A 167 -16.37 25.98 -7.59
N SER A 168 -17.50 26.35 -6.98
CA SER A 168 -17.59 26.61 -5.54
C SER A 168 -17.84 25.36 -4.71
N THR A 169 -18.06 24.20 -5.35
CA THR A 169 -18.43 22.96 -4.68
C THR A 169 -17.30 21.94 -4.79
N GLU A 170 -16.76 21.51 -3.66
CA GLU A 170 -15.75 20.48 -3.56
C GLU A 170 -16.39 19.16 -3.12
N PHE A 171 -16.13 18.08 -3.85
CA PHE A 171 -16.59 16.75 -3.49
C PHE A 171 -15.68 16.15 -2.42
N ILE A 172 -16.28 15.70 -1.31
CA ILE A 172 -15.53 15.16 -0.16
C ILE A 172 -15.64 13.64 -0.10
N GLY A 173 -16.83 13.08 -0.33
CA GLY A 173 -17.02 11.63 -0.35
C GLY A 173 -18.47 11.20 -0.50
N ALA A 174 -18.70 9.90 -0.70
CA ALA A 174 -20.04 9.31 -0.78
C ALA A 174 -20.21 8.18 0.23
N TYR A 175 -21.39 8.11 0.84
CA TYR A 175 -21.68 7.19 1.95
C TYR A 175 -23.09 6.59 1.80
N PRO A 176 -23.30 5.34 2.25
CA PRO A 176 -24.64 4.77 2.36
C PRO A 176 -25.51 5.61 3.29
N GLY A 177 -26.71 5.96 2.84
CA GLY A 177 -27.74 6.62 3.63
C GLY A 177 -28.76 5.64 4.25
N SER A 178 -29.83 6.21 4.80
CA SER A 178 -31.02 5.43 5.22
C SER A 178 -31.96 5.20 4.04
N ASN A 179 -32.82 4.18 4.11
CA ASN A 179 -33.89 3.93 3.11
C ASN A 179 -33.40 3.78 1.65
N ASP A 180 -32.26 3.10 1.43
CA ASP A 180 -31.63 2.93 0.11
C ASP A 180 -31.23 4.26 -0.58
N GLU A 181 -31.10 5.35 0.18
CA GLU A 181 -30.54 6.61 -0.29
C GLU A 181 -29.01 6.60 -0.21
N ILE A 182 -28.35 7.41 -1.04
CA ILE A 182 -26.92 7.65 -0.96
C ILE A 182 -26.68 9.12 -0.60
N LEU A 183 -25.72 9.34 0.30
CA LEU A 183 -25.30 10.67 0.74
C LEU A 183 -24.01 11.05 0.04
N ILE A 184 -24.02 12.14 -0.70
CA ILE A 184 -22.83 12.77 -1.28
C ILE A 184 -22.49 13.97 -0.39
N VAL A 185 -21.30 13.95 0.21
CA VAL A 185 -20.78 15.03 1.02
C VAL A 185 -19.99 15.97 0.13
N CYS A 186 -20.39 17.24 0.12
CA CYS A 186 -19.64 18.30 -0.53
C CYS A 186 -19.37 19.46 0.43
N SER A 187 -18.33 20.23 0.15
CA SER A 187 -18.04 21.51 0.77
C SER A 187 -18.36 22.62 -0.22
N LYS A 188 -19.23 23.57 0.15
CA LYS A 188 -19.60 24.71 -0.70
C LYS A 188 -18.99 26.00 -0.17
N MET A 189 -18.13 26.61 -0.98
CA MET A 189 -17.50 27.90 -0.71
C MET A 189 -18.49 29.05 -0.97
N ASN A 190 -18.59 29.96 -0.01
CA ASN A 190 -19.23 31.24 -0.17
C ASN A 190 -18.18 32.25 -0.70
N PRO A 191 -18.30 32.74 -1.94
CA PRO A 191 -17.31 33.64 -2.53
C PRO A 191 -17.27 35.02 -1.84
N ALA A 192 -18.31 35.42 -1.10
CA ALA A 192 -18.38 36.73 -0.47
C ALA A 192 -17.46 36.86 0.76
N ASP A 193 -17.22 35.76 1.48
CA ASP A 193 -16.44 35.73 2.72
C ASP A 193 -15.40 34.60 2.76
N CYS A 194 -15.26 33.85 1.66
CA CYS A 194 -14.41 32.67 1.51
C CYS A 194 -14.66 31.58 2.57
N SER A 195 -15.82 31.59 3.24
CA SER A 195 -16.20 30.50 4.15
C SER A 195 -16.66 29.29 3.36
N ALA A 196 -16.35 28.09 3.85
CA ALA A 196 -16.84 26.85 3.26
C ALA A 196 -17.86 26.21 4.21
N LYS A 197 -18.98 25.72 3.66
CA LYS A 197 -20.02 25.05 4.44
C LYS A 197 -20.34 23.68 3.87
N PRO A 198 -20.51 22.65 4.73
CA PRO A 198 -20.99 21.36 4.29
C PRO A 198 -22.38 21.44 3.65
N VAL A 199 -22.55 20.72 2.56
CA VAL A 199 -23.84 20.42 1.95
C VAL A 199 -23.88 18.92 1.63
N LEU A 200 -25.03 18.29 1.90
CA LEU A 200 -25.25 16.90 1.53
C LEU A 200 -26.20 16.86 0.35
N PHE A 201 -25.79 16.20 -0.74
CA PHE A 201 -26.72 15.83 -1.79
C PHE A 201 -27.22 14.42 -1.52
N VAL A 202 -28.54 14.26 -1.43
CA VAL A 202 -29.16 12.95 -1.29
C VAL A 202 -29.59 12.49 -2.67
N ILE A 203 -29.10 11.32 -3.07
CA ILE A 203 -29.47 10.70 -4.34
C ILE A 203 -30.20 9.37 -4.11
N SER A 204 -31.02 8.98 -5.08
CA SER A 204 -31.65 7.67 -5.11
C SER A 204 -30.65 6.58 -5.47
N LYS A 205 -31.02 5.31 -5.24
CA LYS A 205 -30.30 4.15 -5.78
C LYS A 205 -30.23 4.07 -7.30
N THR A 206 -30.95 4.94 -8.03
CA THR A 206 -30.86 5.05 -9.50
C THR A 206 -29.92 6.18 -9.94
N GLY A 207 -29.31 6.89 -8.99
CA GLY A 207 -28.40 8.01 -9.26
C GLY A 207 -29.11 9.36 -9.44
N GLU A 208 -30.41 9.46 -9.19
CA GLU A 208 -31.15 10.71 -9.35
C GLU A 208 -31.06 11.56 -8.08
N LYS A 209 -30.79 12.85 -8.23
CA LYS A 209 -30.78 13.80 -7.11
C LYS A 209 -32.20 13.97 -6.55
N LEU A 210 -32.36 13.66 -5.27
CA LEU A 210 -33.63 13.77 -4.56
C LEU A 210 -33.77 15.13 -3.86
N ARG A 211 -32.76 15.53 -3.09
CA ARG A 211 -32.78 16.76 -2.29
C ARG A 211 -31.37 17.19 -1.83
N ASP A 212 -31.29 18.43 -1.37
CA ASP A 212 -30.12 19.00 -0.69
C ASP A 212 -30.41 19.19 0.80
N ILE A 213 -29.43 18.87 1.64
CA ILE A 213 -29.47 19.14 3.07
C ILE A 213 -28.35 20.14 3.38
N ASN A 214 -28.75 21.35 3.79
CA ASN A 214 -27.80 22.36 4.26
C ASN A 214 -27.41 22.06 5.69
N VAL A 215 -26.15 21.70 5.91
CA VAL A 215 -25.66 21.35 7.23
C VAL A 215 -25.35 22.63 8.02
N THR A 216 -25.93 22.75 9.21
CA THR A 216 -25.74 23.89 10.10
C THR A 216 -25.15 23.43 11.42
N VAL A 217 -23.87 23.77 11.64
CA VAL A 217 -23.11 23.47 12.86
C VAL A 217 -22.43 24.71 13.41
N GLU A 218 -22.04 24.65 14.68
CA GLU A 218 -21.25 25.68 15.36
C GLU A 218 -19.75 25.43 15.19
N GLY A 219 -19.00 26.39 14.64
CA GLY A 219 -17.53 26.35 14.55
C GLY A 219 -17.00 26.11 13.12
N ASN A 220 -15.68 25.99 12.99
CA ASN A 220 -15.01 25.66 11.73
C ASN A 220 -14.86 24.14 11.61
N LEU A 221 -15.30 23.59 10.48
CA LEU A 221 -15.16 22.17 10.16
C LEU A 221 -13.90 21.94 9.33
N VAL A 222 -13.10 20.94 9.68
CA VAL A 222 -11.94 20.50 8.91
C VAL A 222 -12.03 19.00 8.70
N GLY A 223 -12.19 18.57 7.43
CA GLY A 223 -12.37 17.18 7.03
C GLY A 223 -13.74 16.62 7.45
N LEU A 224 -14.47 15.96 6.55
CA LEU A 224 -15.83 15.49 6.84
C LEU A 224 -16.03 14.03 6.46
N SER A 225 -16.32 13.21 7.47
CA SER A 225 -16.97 11.92 7.32
C SER A 225 -18.41 12.03 7.84
N ILE A 226 -19.33 11.30 7.19
CA ILE A 226 -20.73 11.25 7.62
C ILE A 226 -21.20 9.81 7.71
N HIS A 227 -21.97 9.52 8.77
CA HIS A 227 -22.61 8.23 8.95
C HIS A 227 -24.10 8.42 9.20
N ALA A 228 -24.93 7.76 8.39
CA ALA A 228 -26.37 7.72 8.62
C ALA A 228 -26.73 6.74 9.73
N LEU A 229 -27.59 7.19 10.64
CA LEU A 229 -28.14 6.38 11.73
C LEU A 229 -29.51 5.83 11.34
N GLU A 230 -29.91 4.69 11.91
CA GLU A 230 -31.19 4.04 11.60
C GLU A 230 -32.41 4.90 11.95
N ASN A 231 -32.25 5.84 12.89
CA ASN A 231 -33.29 6.80 13.28
C ASN A 231 -33.41 8.00 12.31
N GLY A 232 -32.59 8.05 11.24
CA GLY A 232 -32.57 9.13 10.25
C GLY A 232 -31.67 10.32 10.61
N ASN A 233 -31.01 10.30 11.77
CA ASN A 233 -30.00 11.28 12.14
C ASN A 233 -28.64 10.97 11.49
N TYR A 234 -27.69 11.88 11.63
CA TYR A 234 -26.35 11.73 11.08
C TYR A 234 -25.27 11.99 12.12
N ILE A 235 -24.21 11.18 12.12
CA ILE A 235 -22.94 11.53 12.76
C ILE A 235 -22.10 12.23 11.71
N LEU A 236 -21.71 13.47 11.97
CA LEU A 236 -20.77 14.23 11.15
C LEU A 236 -19.50 14.43 11.97
N SER A 237 -18.35 13.99 11.47
CA SER A 237 -17.09 14.09 12.19
C SER A 237 -15.99 14.74 11.36
N GLY A 238 -15.13 15.47 12.04
CA GLY A 238 -13.92 16.09 11.52
C GLY A 238 -12.86 16.19 12.61
N THR A 239 -11.66 16.63 12.26
CA THR A 239 -10.59 16.72 13.26
C THR A 239 -11.02 17.63 14.41
N GLY A 240 -10.86 17.14 15.64
CA GLY A 240 -11.22 17.87 16.85
C GLY A 240 -12.70 17.86 17.27
N CYS A 241 -13.62 17.35 16.43
CA CYS A 241 -15.05 17.45 16.71
C CYS A 241 -15.95 16.37 16.09
N ILE A 242 -17.03 16.03 16.80
CA ILE A 242 -18.12 15.18 16.31
C ILE A 242 -19.44 15.92 16.53
N TYR A 243 -20.27 15.98 15.51
CA TYR A 243 -21.61 16.56 15.55
C TYR A 243 -22.65 15.47 15.34
N LEU A 244 -23.69 15.47 16.18
CA LEU A 244 -24.91 14.72 15.91
C LEU A 244 -25.90 15.67 15.24
N LEU A 245 -26.33 15.34 14.04
CA LEU A 245 -27.27 16.12 13.24
C LEU A 245 -28.63 15.43 13.17
N ASN A 246 -29.70 16.21 13.12
CA ASN A 246 -31.02 15.68 12.78
C ASN A 246 -31.16 15.41 11.27
N ALA A 247 -32.29 14.82 10.86
CA ALA A 247 -32.60 14.54 9.46
C ALA A 247 -32.60 15.78 8.53
N GLU A 248 -32.78 16.98 9.07
CA GLU A 248 -32.70 18.25 8.34
C GLU A 248 -31.29 18.86 8.31
N GLY A 249 -30.26 18.17 8.83
CA GLY A 249 -28.88 18.64 8.85
C GLY A 249 -28.54 19.67 9.94
N LYS A 250 -29.43 19.85 10.92
CA LYS A 250 -29.22 20.75 12.05
C LYS A 250 -28.53 20.02 13.21
N GLN A 251 -27.51 20.64 13.78
CA GLN A 251 -26.85 20.17 14.99
C GLN A 251 -27.86 19.97 16.15
N ILE A 252 -27.86 18.77 16.73
CA ILE A 252 -28.54 18.42 17.98
C ILE A 252 -27.53 18.35 19.13
N ALA A 253 -26.34 17.79 18.89
CA ALA A 253 -25.29 17.68 19.89
C ALA A 253 -23.90 17.85 19.27
N LYS A 254 -22.92 18.12 20.12
CA LYS A 254 -21.52 18.37 19.73
C LYS A 254 -20.58 17.82 20.79
N VAL A 255 -19.54 17.14 20.32
CA VAL A 255 -18.35 16.76 21.11
C VAL A 255 -17.16 17.51 20.55
N GLU A 256 -16.40 18.15 21.42
CA GLU A 256 -15.12 18.79 21.09
C GLU A 256 -14.01 18.19 21.93
N ASP A 257 -12.97 17.69 21.27
CA ASP A 257 -11.75 17.21 21.91
C ASP A 257 -10.61 17.34 20.89
N PRO A 258 -9.54 18.11 21.17
CA PRO A 258 -8.43 18.32 20.22
C PRO A 258 -7.71 17.03 19.83
N ASN A 259 -7.89 15.93 20.57
CA ASN A 259 -7.29 14.64 20.26
C ASN A 259 -8.12 13.80 19.26
N LEU A 260 -9.36 14.21 18.95
CA LEU A 260 -10.19 13.52 17.96
C LEU A 260 -9.55 13.62 16.58
N THR A 261 -9.37 12.47 15.94
CA THR A 261 -8.79 12.40 14.59
C THR A 261 -9.79 12.83 13.51
N GLY A 262 -11.08 12.75 13.83
CA GLY A 262 -12.19 12.91 12.88
C GLY A 262 -12.72 11.60 12.31
N ILE A 263 -12.14 10.46 12.72
CA ILE A 263 -12.62 9.13 12.33
C ILE A 263 -13.62 8.63 13.38
N VAL A 264 -14.80 8.24 12.92
CA VAL A 264 -15.81 7.53 13.71
C VAL A 264 -16.13 6.21 13.01
N LEU A 265 -16.07 5.12 13.75
CA LEU A 265 -16.17 3.76 13.23
C LEU A 265 -17.36 3.02 13.85
N CYS A 266 -18.03 2.17 13.07
CA CYS A 266 -19.06 1.26 13.59
C CYS A 266 -18.53 -0.17 13.65
N SER A 267 -18.48 -0.76 14.85
CA SER A 267 -18.06 -2.15 15.09
C SER A 267 -19.06 -2.84 16.02
N GLY A 268 -19.61 -3.98 15.60
CA GLY A 268 -20.65 -4.69 16.35
C GLY A 268 -21.92 -3.86 16.60
N GLY A 269 -22.23 -2.92 15.71
CA GLY A 269 -23.35 -1.98 15.83
C GLY A 269 -23.20 -0.88 16.87
N LYS A 270 -21.99 -0.70 17.42
CA LYS A 270 -21.63 0.42 18.29
C LYS A 270 -20.70 1.37 17.56
N TRP A 271 -20.82 2.65 17.90
CA TRP A 271 -19.97 3.70 17.34
C TRP A 271 -18.78 3.98 18.24
N TYR A 272 -17.61 4.19 17.65
CA TYR A 272 -16.36 4.48 18.33
C TYR A 272 -15.69 5.68 17.68
N ALA A 273 -15.35 6.68 18.47
CA ALA A 273 -14.50 7.79 18.04
C ALA A 273 -13.03 7.39 18.18
N VAL A 274 -12.22 7.70 17.16
CA VAL A 274 -10.77 7.51 17.21
C VAL A 274 -10.11 8.79 17.71
N THR A 275 -9.20 8.64 18.67
CA THR A 275 -8.41 9.73 19.26
C THR A 275 -6.93 9.37 19.25
N PHE A 276 -6.05 10.38 19.22
CA PHE A 276 -4.64 10.18 19.50
C PHE A 276 -4.28 10.46 20.95
N LYS A 277 -3.27 9.76 21.44
CA LYS A 277 -2.60 10.09 22.69
C LYS A 277 -1.10 10.17 22.44
N MET A 278 -0.51 11.30 22.82
CA MET A 278 0.93 11.42 22.81
C MET A 278 1.55 10.63 23.96
N THR A 279 2.51 9.77 23.64
CA THR A 279 3.28 8.96 24.60
C THR A 279 4.76 9.32 24.52
N ALA A 280 5.58 8.75 25.42
CA ALA A 280 7.04 8.94 25.37
C ALA A 280 7.67 8.34 24.10
N ASP A 281 7.00 7.36 23.49
CA ASP A 281 7.47 6.61 22.32
C ASP A 281 6.82 7.09 21.01
N GLY A 282 5.97 8.13 21.06
CA GLY A 282 5.25 8.69 19.90
C GLY A 282 3.73 8.72 20.07
N GLU A 283 3.02 8.88 18.96
CA GLU A 283 1.54 8.88 18.92
C GLU A 283 0.98 7.46 19.03
N SER A 284 0.02 7.26 19.93
CA SER A 284 -0.74 6.02 20.06
C SER A 284 -2.20 6.25 19.70
N ALA A 285 -2.79 5.31 18.97
CA ALA A 285 -4.21 5.32 18.63
C ALA A 285 -5.05 4.82 19.81
N GLN A 286 -6.15 5.51 20.08
CA GLN A 286 -7.14 5.10 21.05
C GLN A 286 -8.54 5.15 20.44
N ILE A 287 -9.43 4.33 20.97
CA ILE A 287 -10.87 4.39 20.66
C ILE A 287 -11.68 4.70 21.92
N GLN A 288 -12.79 5.40 21.75
CA GLN A 288 -13.77 5.62 22.80
C GLN A 288 -15.19 5.46 22.25
N GLU A 289 -16.06 4.77 22.98
CA GLU A 289 -17.45 4.57 22.56
C GLU A 289 -18.16 5.93 22.42
N PHE A 290 -18.86 6.12 21.31
CA PHE A 290 -19.71 7.28 21.03
C PHE A 290 -21.17 6.84 21.11
N ASP A 291 -21.90 7.37 22.09
CA ASP A 291 -23.35 7.17 22.20
C ASP A 291 -24.04 8.11 21.22
N ALA A 292 -24.46 7.54 20.08
CA ALA A 292 -25.10 8.27 18.99
C ALA A 292 -26.53 8.73 19.32
N ASP A 293 -27.17 8.16 20.34
CA ASP A 293 -28.50 8.61 20.80
C ASP A 293 -28.38 9.87 21.67
N GLN A 294 -27.32 9.95 22.48
CA GLN A 294 -27.07 11.07 23.39
C GLN A 294 -26.10 12.11 22.81
N GLY A 295 -25.37 11.77 21.74
CA GLY A 295 -24.38 12.62 21.12
C GLY A 295 -23.18 12.91 22.02
N LYS A 296 -22.65 11.90 22.72
CA LYS A 296 -21.55 12.06 23.67
C LYS A 296 -20.60 10.86 23.69
N LEU A 297 -19.36 11.11 24.11
CA LEU A 297 -18.40 10.03 24.41
C LEU A 297 -18.75 9.35 25.73
N VAL A 298 -18.61 8.02 25.76
CA VAL A 298 -18.95 7.15 26.89
C VAL A 298 -17.75 6.29 27.28
N GLY A 299 -17.58 6.08 28.58
CA GLY A 299 -16.46 5.30 29.11
C GLY A 299 -15.13 6.06 29.03
N LYS A 300 -14.02 5.33 29.12
CA LYS A 300 -12.67 5.87 28.98
C LYS A 300 -12.09 5.42 27.63
N PRO A 301 -11.21 6.21 26.99
CA PRO A 301 -10.45 5.76 25.84
C PRO A 301 -9.65 4.49 26.16
N VAL A 302 -9.60 3.58 25.20
CA VAL A 302 -8.84 2.32 25.26
C VAL A 302 -7.82 2.33 24.13
N GLU A 303 -6.58 1.94 24.42
CA GLU A 303 -5.52 1.80 23.40
C GLU A 303 -5.94 0.76 22.35
N THR A 304 -5.64 1.03 21.08
CA THR A 304 -5.91 0.15 19.95
C THR A 304 -4.66 0.07 19.06
N ASN A 305 -4.62 -0.89 18.13
CA ASN A 305 -3.59 -0.91 17.10
C ASN A 305 -3.78 0.19 16.05
N SER A 306 -2.77 0.38 15.17
CA SER A 306 -2.79 1.36 14.08
C SER A 306 -3.73 1.00 12.93
N ASP A 307 -4.33 -0.19 12.93
CA ASP A 307 -5.21 -0.61 11.84
C ASP A 307 -6.48 0.23 11.75
N VAL A 308 -6.85 0.93 12.83
CA VAL A 308 -8.00 1.84 12.87
C VAL A 308 -7.93 2.98 11.84
N PHE A 309 -6.75 3.26 11.29
CA PHE A 309 -6.56 4.26 10.23
C PHE A 309 -6.75 3.72 8.81
N TYR A 310 -6.86 2.41 8.66
CA TYR A 310 -6.97 1.72 7.36
C TYR A 310 -8.27 0.89 7.26
N VAL A 311 -9.29 1.29 8.03
CA VAL A 311 -10.57 0.57 8.11
C VAL A 311 -11.43 0.85 6.90
N ASN A 312 -11.94 -0.23 6.32
CA ASN A 312 -13.07 -0.21 5.41
C ASN A 312 -14.34 -0.39 6.24
N GLN A 313 -15.25 0.57 6.17
CA GLN A 313 -16.46 0.60 6.99
C GLN A 313 -17.56 -0.23 6.33
N GLY A 314 -17.99 -1.30 6.99
CA GLY A 314 -19.27 -1.95 6.71
C GLY A 314 -20.41 -1.26 7.47
N ARG A 315 -21.66 -1.69 7.24
CA ARG A 315 -22.82 -1.04 7.88
C ARG A 315 -22.82 -1.15 9.41
N GLN A 316 -22.36 -2.29 9.94
CA GLN A 316 -22.39 -2.60 11.37
C GLN A 316 -21.02 -3.06 11.90
N ASP A 317 -20.02 -3.16 11.04
CA ASP A 317 -18.72 -3.77 11.32
C ASP A 317 -17.58 -3.03 10.62
N CYS A 318 -16.37 -3.16 11.15
CA CYS A 318 -15.14 -2.63 10.59
C CYS A 318 -14.29 -3.76 10.01
N PHE A 319 -13.61 -3.48 8.91
CA PHE A 319 -12.75 -4.45 8.25
C PHE A 319 -11.42 -3.82 7.86
N VAL A 320 -10.37 -4.63 7.84
CA VAL A 320 -9.04 -4.23 7.39
C VAL A 320 -8.53 -5.28 6.41
N MET A 321 -7.80 -4.82 5.40
CA MET A 321 -7.25 -5.69 4.37
C MET A 321 -5.75 -5.82 4.54
N ASP A 322 -5.23 -7.01 4.28
CA ASP A 322 -3.81 -7.31 4.20
C ASP A 322 -3.52 -8.14 2.94
N SER A 323 -2.27 -8.58 2.78
CA SER A 323 -1.81 -9.42 1.67
C SER A 323 -2.44 -10.81 1.63
N ASN A 324 -3.12 -11.24 2.69
CA ASN A 324 -3.77 -12.56 2.79
C ASN A 324 -5.29 -12.50 2.67
N GLY A 325 -5.93 -11.37 2.98
CA GLY A 325 -7.36 -11.22 2.75
C GLY A 325 -8.02 -10.04 3.45
N VAL A 326 -9.31 -10.22 3.72
CA VAL A 326 -10.16 -9.27 4.44
C VAL A 326 -10.39 -9.80 5.85
N ASN A 327 -10.10 -8.96 6.84
CA ASN A 327 -10.23 -9.27 8.24
C ASN A 327 -11.28 -8.38 8.89
N LYS A 328 -12.24 -8.97 9.60
CA LYS A 328 -13.16 -8.25 10.48
C LYS A 328 -12.42 -7.82 11.75
N LEU A 329 -12.55 -6.55 12.12
CA LEU A 329 -11.93 -5.95 13.29
C LEU A 329 -12.93 -5.81 14.43
N ASP A 330 -12.66 -6.50 15.53
CA ASP A 330 -13.31 -6.26 16.81
C ASP A 330 -12.53 -5.16 17.53
N LEU A 331 -13.04 -3.94 17.47
CA LEU A 331 -12.43 -2.76 18.08
C LEU A 331 -12.37 -2.89 19.60
N ALA A 332 -13.39 -3.46 20.23
CA ALA A 332 -13.48 -3.54 21.69
C ALA A 332 -12.42 -4.49 22.28
N ASN A 333 -12.13 -5.58 21.57
CA ASN A 333 -11.15 -6.58 21.99
C ASN A 333 -9.79 -6.44 21.31
N ASN A 334 -9.65 -5.55 20.33
CA ASN A 334 -8.45 -5.36 19.51
C ASN A 334 -8.00 -6.65 18.82
N THR A 335 -8.97 -7.42 18.30
CA THR A 335 -8.73 -8.70 17.62
C THR A 335 -9.22 -8.67 16.18
N LYS A 336 -8.55 -9.43 15.30
CA LYS A 336 -8.93 -9.59 13.90
C LYS A 336 -9.38 -11.03 13.64
N THR A 337 -10.39 -11.20 12.80
CA THR A 337 -10.83 -12.51 12.28
C THR A 337 -10.90 -12.45 10.76
N GLN A 338 -10.19 -13.35 10.07
CA GLN A 338 -10.24 -13.40 8.61
C GLN A 338 -11.62 -13.90 8.15
N VAL A 339 -12.28 -13.11 7.30
CA VAL A 339 -13.62 -13.43 6.74
C VAL A 339 -13.56 -13.82 5.26
N MET A 340 -12.49 -13.43 4.57
CA MET A 340 -12.19 -13.85 3.20
C MET A 340 -10.68 -13.89 3.01
N ALA A 341 -10.18 -14.92 2.31
CA ALA A 341 -8.79 -15.02 1.91
C ALA A 341 -8.64 -14.80 0.40
N TRP A 342 -7.63 -14.06 -0.04
CA TRP A 342 -7.43 -13.76 -1.48
C TRP A 342 -7.24 -15.02 -2.32
N LYS A 343 -6.67 -16.09 -1.74
CA LYS A 343 -6.51 -17.42 -2.36
C LYS A 343 -7.84 -18.10 -2.72
N ASP A 344 -8.93 -17.72 -2.06
CA ASP A 344 -10.30 -18.18 -2.32
C ASP A 344 -10.96 -17.40 -3.48
N THR A 345 -10.18 -16.63 -4.23
CA THR A 345 -10.64 -15.81 -5.35
C THR A 345 -9.69 -15.98 -6.54
N ASP A 346 -10.11 -15.51 -7.71
CA ASP A 346 -9.22 -15.39 -8.88
C ASP A 346 -8.99 -13.92 -9.24
N ILE A 347 -8.61 -13.11 -8.25
CA ILE A 347 -8.25 -11.70 -8.43
C ILE A 347 -6.81 -11.40 -8.01
N ASN A 348 -6.19 -10.46 -8.72
CA ASN A 348 -4.88 -9.95 -8.36
C ASN A 348 -5.00 -8.96 -7.20
N PHE A 349 -4.86 -9.45 -5.97
CA PHE A 349 -5.01 -8.67 -4.74
C PHE A 349 -4.05 -7.48 -4.66
N MET A 350 -2.89 -7.53 -5.33
CA MET A 350 -1.93 -6.42 -5.38
C MET A 350 -2.43 -5.19 -6.14
N THR A 351 -3.49 -5.35 -6.93
CA THR A 351 -4.11 -4.27 -7.71
C THR A 351 -5.35 -3.70 -7.02
N ILE A 352 -5.73 -4.23 -5.86
CA ILE A 352 -6.89 -3.80 -5.10
C ILE A 352 -6.54 -2.60 -4.23
N ASP A 353 -7.42 -1.60 -4.25
CA ASP A 353 -7.34 -0.43 -3.39
C ASP A 353 -7.76 -0.83 -1.98
N ILE A 354 -6.78 -0.96 -1.07
CA ILE A 354 -6.99 -1.42 0.30
C ILE A 354 -7.72 -0.40 1.19
N THR A 355 -7.83 0.87 0.76
CA THR A 355 -8.56 1.91 1.49
C THR A 355 -9.87 2.31 0.80
N GLY A 356 -10.09 1.85 -0.44
CA GLY A 356 -11.28 2.14 -1.25
C GLY A 356 -12.16 0.92 -1.47
N GLY A 357 -13.03 0.60 -0.50
CA GLY A 357 -13.99 -0.50 -0.62
C GLY A 357 -15.19 -0.39 0.33
N GLN A 358 -16.23 -1.17 0.03
CA GLN A 358 -17.41 -1.33 0.88
C GLN A 358 -17.66 -2.83 1.09
N ILE A 359 -17.69 -3.25 2.35
CA ILE A 359 -18.00 -4.63 2.73
C ILE A 359 -19.45 -4.67 3.21
N VAL A 360 -20.33 -5.19 2.35
CA VAL A 360 -21.77 -5.30 2.63
C VAL A 360 -22.02 -6.42 3.64
N SER A 361 -21.33 -7.55 3.43
CA SER A 361 -21.33 -8.70 4.33
C SER A 361 -20.11 -9.58 4.06
N GLU A 362 -19.93 -10.62 4.86
CA GLU A 362 -18.93 -11.66 4.58
C GLU A 362 -19.18 -12.37 3.25
N ASN A 363 -20.40 -12.32 2.68
CA ASN A 363 -20.73 -12.95 1.41
C ASN A 363 -20.65 -12.00 0.20
N GLU A 364 -20.56 -10.69 0.45
CA GLU A 364 -20.61 -9.68 -0.60
C GLU A 364 -19.72 -8.48 -0.26
N MET A 365 -18.68 -8.27 -1.08
CA MET A 365 -17.65 -7.26 -0.86
C MET A 365 -17.38 -6.51 -2.16
N MET A 366 -17.09 -5.22 -2.07
CA MET A 366 -16.84 -4.37 -3.24
C MET A 366 -15.58 -3.55 -3.04
N PHE A 367 -14.76 -3.47 -4.08
CA PHE A 367 -13.47 -2.78 -4.05
C PHE A 367 -13.22 -2.04 -5.35
N PHE A 368 -12.28 -1.10 -5.34
CA PHE A 368 -11.66 -0.62 -6.57
C PHE A 368 -10.42 -1.44 -6.91
N GLN A 369 -10.25 -1.72 -8.20
CA GLN A 369 -9.03 -2.25 -8.77
C GLN A 369 -8.38 -1.16 -9.61
N ARG A 370 -7.09 -0.90 -9.39
CA ARG A 370 -6.31 0.09 -10.16
C ARG A 370 -5.20 -0.62 -10.92
N LYS A 371 -5.28 -0.60 -12.25
CA LYS A 371 -4.26 -1.11 -13.16
C LYS A 371 -3.56 0.07 -13.82
N TYR A 372 -2.30 0.32 -13.45
CA TYR A 372 -1.50 1.35 -14.11
C TYR A 372 -1.19 0.90 -15.54
N VAL A 373 -1.47 1.76 -16.51
CA VAL A 373 -1.22 1.45 -17.93
C VAL A 373 0.29 1.26 -18.13
N GLU A 374 0.68 0.13 -18.74
CA GLU A 374 2.07 -0.16 -19.07
C GLU A 374 2.62 0.91 -20.03
N ASP A 375 3.53 1.74 -19.56
CA ASP A 375 4.42 2.51 -20.43
C ASP A 375 5.84 1.96 -20.32
N ASN A 376 6.19 1.11 -21.31
CA ASN A 376 7.55 0.83 -21.79
C ASN A 376 8.69 0.85 -20.75
N GLY A 377 8.63 -0.04 -19.75
CA GLY A 377 9.82 -0.46 -18.99
C GLY A 377 10.32 0.47 -17.88
N ARG A 378 9.45 1.31 -17.29
CA ARG A 378 9.79 2.02 -16.05
C ARG A 378 9.26 1.31 -14.79
N ASP A 379 10.08 1.41 -13.75
CA ASP A 379 9.87 0.81 -12.44
C ASP A 379 8.62 1.37 -11.73
N SER A 380 8.10 0.60 -10.79
CA SER A 380 6.80 0.77 -10.12
C SER A 380 6.56 2.12 -9.42
N MET A 381 7.62 2.84 -9.06
CA MET A 381 7.54 4.03 -8.20
C MET A 381 7.22 5.33 -8.94
N ASP A 382 7.60 5.45 -10.23
CA ASP A 382 7.20 6.57 -11.10
C ASP A 382 5.77 6.41 -11.65
N ARG A 383 5.16 5.21 -11.51
CA ARG A 383 3.83 4.88 -12.06
C ARG A 383 2.69 5.65 -11.41
N LYS A 384 2.83 6.06 -10.15
CA LYS A 384 1.88 6.94 -9.46
C LYS A 384 1.93 8.38 -9.98
N ALA A 385 3.04 8.79 -10.60
CA ALA A 385 3.23 10.15 -11.10
C ALA A 385 2.74 10.34 -12.56
N SER A 386 2.54 9.28 -13.34
CA SER A 386 2.04 9.37 -14.73
C SER A 386 0.51 9.42 -14.87
N GLY A 387 -0.24 9.26 -13.77
CA GLY A 387 -1.62 9.76 -13.62
C GLY A 387 -2.75 9.04 -14.36
N ALA A 388 -2.49 8.01 -15.16
CA ALA A 388 -3.53 7.23 -15.84
C ALA A 388 -3.55 5.77 -15.36
N ALA A 389 -4.31 5.48 -14.31
CA ALA A 389 -4.69 4.12 -13.96
C ALA A 389 -6.04 3.79 -14.60
N GLU A 390 -6.17 2.62 -15.21
CA GLU A 390 -7.48 2.03 -15.48
C GLU A 390 -8.09 1.63 -14.14
N VAL A 391 -9.25 2.23 -13.82
CA VAL A 391 -9.99 1.91 -12.60
C VAL A 391 -11.16 1.00 -12.95
N SER A 392 -11.27 -0.13 -12.25
CA SER A 392 -12.42 -1.02 -12.31
C SER A 392 -13.07 -1.09 -10.93
N VAL A 393 -14.40 -1.20 -10.90
CA VAL A 393 -15.09 -1.63 -9.71
C VAL A 393 -15.15 -3.16 -9.69
N VAL A 394 -14.88 -3.76 -8.55
CA VAL A 394 -14.88 -5.21 -8.34
C VAL A 394 -15.96 -5.54 -7.33
N LYS A 395 -16.84 -6.49 -7.67
CA LYS A 395 -17.77 -7.14 -6.77
C LYS A 395 -17.36 -8.59 -6.56
N LEU A 396 -17.12 -8.95 -5.29
CA LEU A 396 -16.90 -10.32 -4.85
C LEU A 396 -18.20 -10.87 -4.25
N THR A 397 -18.59 -12.08 -4.67
CA THR A 397 -19.77 -12.76 -4.13
C THR A 397 -19.45 -14.20 -3.79
N ARG A 398 -19.80 -14.64 -2.59
CA ARG A 398 -19.55 -16.02 -2.15
C ARG A 398 -20.25 -17.00 -3.09
N ALA A 399 -19.50 -17.96 -3.63
CA ALA A 399 -20.03 -19.00 -4.48
C ALA A 399 -20.72 -20.08 -3.65
N ASP A 400 -21.81 -20.66 -4.18
CA ASP A 400 -22.45 -21.84 -3.59
C ASP A 400 -21.55 -23.06 -3.65
N LYS A 401 -20.71 -23.15 -4.69
CA LYS A 401 -19.74 -24.22 -4.92
C LYS A 401 -18.43 -23.66 -5.45
N ASN A 402 -17.30 -24.20 -4.99
CA ASN A 402 -16.00 -23.88 -5.54
C ASN A 402 -15.88 -24.39 -7.00
N PRO A 403 -15.67 -23.52 -8.00
CA PRO A 403 -15.58 -23.93 -9.40
C PRO A 403 -14.32 -24.74 -9.72
N HIS A 404 -13.32 -24.72 -8.83
CA HIS A 404 -12.07 -25.45 -8.96
C HIS A 404 -12.09 -26.82 -8.28
N ALA A 405 -13.26 -27.31 -7.85
CA ALA A 405 -13.42 -28.62 -7.23
C ALA A 405 -12.80 -29.73 -8.09
N GLY A 406 -12.02 -30.61 -7.44
CA GLY A 406 -11.28 -31.69 -8.11
C GLY A 406 -9.83 -31.34 -8.46
N LYS A 407 -9.42 -30.06 -8.44
CA LYS A 407 -8.00 -29.69 -8.60
C LYS A 407 -7.20 -30.01 -7.33
N THR A 408 -5.93 -30.35 -7.50
CA THR A 408 -4.97 -30.52 -6.41
C THR A 408 -4.39 -29.18 -5.98
N ILE A 409 -4.32 -28.90 -4.68
CA ILE A 409 -3.74 -27.67 -4.15
C ILE A 409 -2.22 -27.79 -4.07
N LEU A 410 -1.53 -26.79 -4.62
CA LEU A 410 -0.13 -26.47 -4.40
C LEU A 410 -0.07 -25.18 -3.58
N LYS A 411 0.65 -25.20 -2.47
CA LYS A 411 0.84 -24.04 -1.59
C LYS A 411 2.06 -23.25 -2.04
N LEU A 412 1.87 -21.94 -2.19
CA LEU A 412 2.96 -20.99 -2.42
C LEU A 412 3.06 -20.04 -1.24
N GLY A 413 4.19 -20.06 -0.54
CA GLY A 413 4.53 -19.08 0.49
C GLY A 413 5.35 -17.94 -0.10
N MET A 414 4.98 -16.70 0.17
CA MET A 414 5.74 -15.52 -0.23
C MET A 414 6.11 -14.64 0.96
N ASN A 415 6.99 -13.67 0.74
CA ASN A 415 7.38 -12.66 1.71
C ASN A 415 7.35 -11.28 1.05
N GLY A 416 6.21 -10.59 1.09
CA GLY A 416 5.97 -9.16 0.74
C GLY A 416 6.33 -8.69 -0.69
N GLU A 417 7.48 -9.08 -1.21
CA GLU A 417 8.12 -8.58 -2.43
C GLU A 417 7.91 -9.50 -3.63
N ILE A 418 6.65 -9.72 -4.05
CA ILE A 418 6.37 -10.27 -5.39
C ILE A 418 5.74 -9.23 -6.29
N SER A 419 5.94 -9.34 -7.61
CA SER A 419 5.33 -8.41 -8.54
C SER A 419 3.87 -8.77 -8.81
N SER A 420 3.04 -7.75 -9.07
CA SER A 420 1.68 -7.92 -9.58
C SER A 420 1.64 -8.86 -10.80
N ASP A 421 2.64 -8.81 -11.67
CA ASP A 421 2.72 -9.65 -12.85
C ASP A 421 2.92 -11.13 -12.50
N PHE A 422 3.67 -11.42 -11.43
CA PHE A 422 3.83 -12.78 -10.94
C PHE A 422 2.48 -13.34 -10.44
N VAL A 423 1.73 -12.55 -9.66
CA VAL A 423 0.39 -12.93 -9.21
C VAL A 423 -0.52 -13.19 -10.42
N GLU A 424 -0.49 -12.33 -11.43
CA GLU A 424 -1.26 -12.50 -12.66
C GLU A 424 -0.90 -13.82 -13.40
N LYS A 425 0.38 -14.23 -13.41
CA LYS A 425 0.79 -15.53 -13.97
C LYS A 425 0.28 -16.71 -13.17
N VAL A 426 0.24 -16.60 -11.84
CA VAL A 426 -0.38 -17.63 -10.99
C VAL A 426 -1.88 -17.74 -11.26
N LEU A 427 -2.58 -16.62 -11.41
CA LEU A 427 -4.00 -16.59 -11.74
C LEU A 427 -4.28 -17.20 -13.13
N GLN A 428 -3.46 -16.86 -14.13
CA GLN A 428 -3.55 -17.47 -15.46
C GLN A 428 -3.36 -19.00 -15.41
N TYR A 429 -2.41 -19.48 -14.60
CA TYR A 429 -2.24 -20.92 -14.36
C TYR A 429 -3.49 -21.54 -13.71
N ASN A 430 -4.04 -20.89 -12.69
CA ASN A 430 -5.20 -21.40 -11.95
C ASN A 430 -6.47 -21.46 -12.80
N GLN A 431 -6.66 -20.52 -13.73
CA GLN A 431 -7.81 -20.44 -14.62
C GLN A 431 -7.72 -21.38 -15.83
N ASP A 432 -6.54 -21.90 -16.16
CA ASP A 432 -6.37 -22.89 -17.22
C ASP A 432 -6.97 -24.24 -16.80
N GLU A 433 -8.07 -24.64 -17.46
CA GLU A 433 -8.80 -25.89 -17.21
C GLU A 433 -7.94 -27.14 -17.46
N SER A 434 -6.88 -27.03 -18.28
CA SER A 434 -5.96 -28.15 -18.52
C SER A 434 -5.06 -28.45 -17.33
N LYS A 435 -4.94 -27.52 -16.37
CA LYS A 435 -4.13 -27.71 -15.16
C LYS A 435 -4.91 -28.50 -14.13
N ALA A 436 -4.34 -29.64 -13.74
CA ALA A 436 -4.87 -30.49 -12.68
C ALA A 436 -4.65 -29.89 -11.26
N ALA A 437 -3.82 -28.85 -11.15
CA ALA A 437 -3.51 -28.20 -9.88
C ALA A 437 -3.98 -26.75 -9.85
N ARG A 438 -4.16 -26.24 -8.62
CA ARG A 438 -4.40 -24.84 -8.27
C ARG A 438 -3.33 -24.41 -7.28
N ILE A 439 -2.75 -23.25 -7.50
CA ILE A 439 -1.78 -22.64 -6.61
C ILE A 439 -2.52 -21.69 -5.65
N GLU A 440 -2.39 -21.93 -4.34
CA GLU A 440 -2.86 -21.05 -3.28
C GLU A 440 -1.69 -20.25 -2.72
N ILE A 441 -1.78 -18.93 -2.74
CA ILE A 441 -0.74 -18.03 -2.23
C ILE A 441 -1.01 -17.70 -0.76
N THR A 442 0.05 -17.65 0.05
CA THR A 442 0.04 -17.14 1.43
C THR A 442 1.24 -16.23 1.61
N ASP A 443 1.00 -15.00 2.06
CA ASP A 443 2.05 -14.07 2.43
C ASP A 443 2.44 -14.28 3.89
N TYR A 444 3.73 -14.45 4.14
CA TYR A 444 4.29 -14.46 5.47
C TYR A 444 4.56 -13.03 5.98
N ASP A 445 4.55 -12.04 5.09
CA ASP A 445 4.59 -10.63 5.46
C ASP A 445 3.18 -10.09 5.70
N THR A 446 2.76 -10.11 6.97
CA THR A 446 1.39 -9.72 7.37
C THR A 446 1.36 -8.44 8.21
N ASP A 447 2.50 -7.76 8.39
CA ASP A 447 2.56 -6.59 9.26
C ASP A 447 2.25 -5.31 8.46
N THR A 448 0.98 -4.89 8.51
CA THR A 448 0.48 -3.66 7.88
C THR A 448 1.03 -2.38 8.53
N SER A 449 1.70 -2.48 9.68
CA SER A 449 2.18 -1.32 10.44
C SER A 449 3.49 -0.72 9.93
N ASP A 450 4.21 -1.42 9.06
CA ASP A 450 5.50 -0.99 8.51
C ASP A 450 5.35 -0.44 7.08
N LEU A 451 4.53 0.61 6.92
CA LEU A 451 4.54 1.44 5.71
C LEU A 451 5.74 2.40 5.67
N SER A 452 6.72 2.22 6.57
CA SER A 452 7.96 2.96 6.48
C SER A 452 8.73 2.43 5.26
N PHE A 453 8.61 3.17 4.16
CA PHE A 453 9.34 2.95 2.90
C PHE A 453 10.84 3.27 3.08
N ASP A 454 11.47 2.71 4.11
CA ASP A 454 12.91 2.61 4.20
C ASP A 454 13.32 1.34 3.44
N TRP A 455 13.94 1.54 2.27
CA TRP A 455 14.54 0.52 1.41
C TRP A 455 15.45 -0.48 2.15
N SER A 456 15.81 -0.23 3.41
CA SER A 456 16.60 -1.18 4.21
C SER A 456 15.85 -2.43 4.68
N GLY A 457 14.53 -2.53 4.46
CA GLY A 457 13.70 -3.55 5.09
C GLY A 457 13.74 -3.39 6.61
N ASN A 458 12.77 -3.94 7.32
CA ASN A 458 12.90 -4.05 8.76
C ASN A 458 13.51 -5.42 9.07
N PRO A 459 14.81 -5.52 9.46
CA PRO A 459 15.47 -6.80 9.62
C PRO A 459 14.79 -7.68 10.68
N ALA A 460 14.02 -7.09 11.59
CA ALA A 460 13.23 -7.80 12.58
C ALA A 460 11.97 -8.46 11.98
N VAL A 461 11.31 -7.79 11.01
CA VAL A 461 10.15 -8.33 10.28
C VAL A 461 10.60 -9.49 9.39
N ASP A 462 11.68 -9.29 8.61
CA ASP A 462 12.27 -10.37 7.79
C ASP A 462 12.65 -11.59 8.64
N SER A 463 13.26 -11.36 9.81
CA SER A 463 13.65 -12.46 10.72
C SER A 463 12.44 -13.23 11.27
N LYS A 464 11.31 -12.55 11.52
CA LYS A 464 10.07 -13.17 12.00
C LYS A 464 9.42 -14.00 10.90
N ASN A 465 9.31 -13.45 9.69
CA ASN A 465 8.67 -14.11 8.54
C ASN A 465 9.45 -15.39 8.18
N VAL A 466 10.78 -15.30 8.16
CA VAL A 466 11.68 -16.43 7.93
C VAL A 466 11.57 -17.49 9.04
N ALA A 467 11.51 -17.08 10.30
CA ALA A 467 11.34 -18.02 11.42
C ALA A 467 10.00 -18.76 11.36
N GLN A 468 8.91 -18.06 11.01
CA GLN A 468 7.60 -18.67 10.86
C GLN A 468 7.57 -19.69 9.71
N LEU A 469 8.09 -19.33 8.53
CA LEU A 469 8.21 -20.27 7.42
C LEU A 469 9.03 -21.51 7.82
N GLN A 470 10.16 -21.33 8.52
CA GLN A 470 10.99 -22.45 8.98
C GLN A 470 10.23 -23.40 9.92
N LEU A 471 9.42 -22.87 10.84
CA LEU A 471 8.58 -23.68 11.73
C LEU A 471 7.53 -24.47 10.96
N ASP A 472 6.89 -23.85 9.96
CA ASP A 472 5.90 -24.51 9.13
C ASP A 472 6.54 -25.64 8.31
N MET A 473 7.72 -25.39 7.71
CA MET A 473 8.48 -26.42 6.99
C MET A 473 8.87 -27.60 7.91
N LEU A 474 9.39 -27.31 9.12
CA LEU A 474 9.80 -28.34 10.08
C LEU A 474 8.62 -29.13 10.67
N SER A 475 7.44 -28.53 10.75
CA SER A 475 6.22 -29.20 11.22
C SER A 475 5.48 -29.97 10.12
N GLY A 476 5.93 -29.88 8.86
CA GLY A 476 5.28 -30.51 7.71
C GLY A 476 4.05 -29.74 7.20
N GLU A 477 3.86 -28.50 7.66
CA GLU A 477 2.76 -27.60 7.28
C GLU A 477 3.16 -26.57 6.21
N GLY A 478 4.46 -26.46 5.93
CA GLY A 478 5.04 -25.49 5.00
C GLY A 478 4.53 -25.59 3.56
N PRO A 479 4.83 -24.55 2.75
CA PRO A 479 4.41 -24.48 1.36
C PRO A 479 5.22 -25.43 0.45
N ASP A 480 4.68 -25.71 -0.74
CA ASP A 480 5.36 -26.48 -1.79
C ASP A 480 6.37 -25.62 -2.56
N ILE A 481 6.07 -24.32 -2.67
CA ILE A 481 6.87 -23.33 -3.40
C ILE A 481 7.10 -22.14 -2.45
N ILE A 482 8.33 -21.65 -2.35
CA ILE A 482 8.64 -20.41 -1.63
C ILE A 482 9.18 -19.35 -2.61
N VAL A 483 8.75 -18.10 -2.43
CA VAL A 483 9.14 -16.95 -3.26
C VAL A 483 9.48 -15.77 -2.34
N GLY A 484 10.47 -14.96 -2.67
CA GLY A 484 10.86 -13.80 -1.84
C GLY A 484 11.71 -14.15 -0.61
N PHE A 485 12.22 -15.38 -0.52
CA PHE A 485 13.08 -15.85 0.58
C PHE A 485 14.54 -16.08 0.15
N SER A 486 14.96 -15.57 -1.01
CA SER A 486 16.30 -15.82 -1.55
C SER A 486 17.44 -15.26 -0.68
N GLY A 487 17.18 -14.25 0.15
CA GLY A 487 18.13 -13.74 1.15
C GLY A 487 18.31 -14.65 2.39
N ALA A 488 17.39 -15.59 2.61
CA ALA A 488 17.38 -16.48 3.77
C ALA A 488 18.18 -17.76 3.50
N SER A 489 19.51 -17.65 3.51
CA SER A 489 20.42 -18.75 3.17
C SER A 489 20.32 -20.00 4.05
N GLN A 490 19.70 -19.90 5.23
CA GLN A 490 19.40 -21.08 6.05
C GLN A 490 18.50 -22.11 5.35
N PHE A 491 17.75 -21.70 4.32
CA PHE A 491 16.95 -22.62 3.52
C PHE A 491 17.75 -23.34 2.44
N ASN A 492 18.98 -22.89 2.12
CA ASN A 492 19.87 -23.53 1.14
C ASN A 492 20.53 -24.80 1.70
N ASP A 493 19.72 -25.70 2.25
CA ASP A 493 20.11 -26.94 2.86
C ASP A 493 19.29 -28.09 2.23
N PRO A 494 19.91 -29.24 1.90
CA PRO A 494 19.20 -30.34 1.25
C PRO A 494 18.13 -31.01 2.14
N SER A 495 18.09 -30.70 3.44
CA SER A 495 16.99 -31.09 4.34
C SER A 495 15.78 -30.16 4.27
N MET A 496 15.94 -28.97 3.69
CA MET A 496 14.90 -27.95 3.58
C MET A 496 14.37 -27.82 2.15
N LEU A 497 15.28 -27.70 1.16
CA LEU A 497 14.92 -27.41 -0.23
C LEU A 497 15.51 -28.45 -1.21
N LEU A 498 14.83 -28.61 -2.33
CA LEU A 498 15.27 -29.47 -3.43
C LEU A 498 16.38 -28.81 -4.25
N ASP A 499 17.29 -29.61 -4.79
CA ASP A 499 18.24 -29.16 -5.79
C ASP A 499 17.55 -29.05 -7.17
N LEU A 500 17.26 -27.81 -7.57
CA LEU A 500 16.53 -27.46 -8.78
C LEU A 500 17.33 -27.70 -10.05
N ASN A 501 18.67 -27.80 -9.99
CA ASN A 501 19.49 -28.20 -11.14
C ASN A 501 19.03 -29.55 -11.69
N THR A 502 18.65 -30.50 -10.81
CA THR A 502 18.15 -31.82 -11.22
C THR A 502 16.85 -31.73 -12.03
N TYR A 503 16.03 -30.71 -11.80
CA TYR A 503 14.77 -30.52 -12.53
C TYR A 503 14.99 -29.75 -13.82
N LEU A 504 15.77 -28.68 -13.78
CA LEU A 504 16.11 -27.87 -14.96
C LEU A 504 16.80 -28.71 -16.05
N ASP A 505 17.74 -29.57 -15.67
CA ASP A 505 18.52 -30.35 -16.64
C ASP A 505 17.71 -31.54 -17.22
N ASN A 506 16.61 -31.95 -16.57
CA ASN A 506 15.77 -33.07 -16.99
C ASN A 506 14.43 -32.65 -17.62
N ASP A 507 14.06 -31.37 -17.57
CA ASP A 507 12.83 -30.86 -18.15
C ASP A 507 13.04 -30.40 -19.60
N SER A 508 12.53 -31.19 -20.55
CA SER A 508 12.62 -30.88 -21.98
C SER A 508 11.97 -29.56 -22.42
N SER A 509 11.10 -28.97 -21.59
CA SER A 509 10.48 -27.67 -21.85
C SER A 509 11.37 -26.49 -21.48
N ILE A 510 12.45 -26.73 -20.71
CA ILE A 510 13.39 -25.72 -20.27
C ILE A 510 14.71 -25.91 -21.03
N ASN A 511 15.06 -24.93 -21.87
CA ASN A 511 16.39 -24.89 -22.48
C ASN A 511 17.28 -23.90 -21.71
N ARG A 512 18.28 -24.42 -20.99
CA ARG A 512 19.23 -23.64 -20.19
C ARG A 512 19.99 -22.58 -21.00
N GLU A 513 20.18 -22.80 -22.31
CA GLU A 513 20.82 -21.83 -23.21
C GLU A 513 19.99 -20.56 -23.42
N ASN A 514 18.68 -20.59 -23.11
CA ASN A 514 17.82 -19.41 -23.15
C ASN A 514 18.00 -18.50 -21.91
N TYR A 515 18.80 -18.90 -20.93
CA TYR A 515 18.99 -18.20 -19.67
C TYR A 515 20.46 -17.84 -19.44
N TYR A 516 20.68 -16.84 -18.59
CA TYR A 516 22.02 -16.50 -18.12
C TYR A 516 22.48 -17.50 -17.07
N ASP A 517 23.08 -18.60 -17.52
CA ASP A 517 23.52 -19.68 -16.64
C ASP A 517 24.50 -19.22 -15.54
N ASN A 518 25.31 -18.20 -15.81
CA ASN A 518 26.18 -17.60 -14.81
C ASN A 518 25.41 -17.00 -13.62
N ILE A 519 24.16 -16.55 -13.82
CA ILE A 519 23.29 -16.06 -12.75
C ILE A 519 22.76 -17.24 -11.93
N PHE A 520 22.36 -18.35 -12.56
CA PHE A 520 21.97 -19.57 -11.83
C PHE A 520 23.12 -20.08 -10.97
N ARG A 521 24.34 -20.17 -11.53
CA ARG A 521 25.53 -20.59 -10.78
C ARG A 521 25.87 -19.65 -9.62
N ALA A 522 25.57 -18.36 -9.73
CA ALA A 522 25.81 -17.40 -8.64
C ALA A 522 24.87 -17.62 -7.44
N PHE A 523 23.73 -18.29 -7.65
CA PHE A 523 22.77 -18.65 -6.61
C PHE A 523 23.00 -20.06 -6.04
N GLU A 524 24.00 -20.80 -6.53
CA GLU A 524 24.30 -22.13 -6.02
C GLU A 524 24.96 -22.09 -4.63
N THR A 525 24.52 -22.97 -3.75
CA THR A 525 25.20 -23.26 -2.48
C THR A 525 25.74 -24.68 -2.54
N ASP A 526 27.07 -24.82 -2.42
CA ASP A 526 27.78 -26.11 -2.55
C ASP A 526 27.46 -26.87 -3.85
N GLY A 527 27.29 -26.13 -4.96
CA GLY A 527 27.01 -26.68 -6.29
C GLY A 527 25.57 -27.13 -6.53
N LYS A 528 24.65 -26.78 -5.63
CA LYS A 528 23.21 -27.05 -5.74
C LYS A 528 22.43 -25.76 -5.84
N LEU A 529 21.38 -25.76 -6.65
CA LEU A 529 20.53 -24.60 -6.89
C LEU A 529 19.23 -24.75 -6.10
N TYR A 530 19.06 -24.02 -5.01
CA TYR A 530 17.85 -24.11 -4.16
C TYR A 530 16.79 -23.06 -4.49
N THR A 531 17.12 -22.06 -5.30
CA THR A 531 16.20 -21.00 -5.74
C THR A 531 16.52 -20.61 -7.17
N ILE A 532 15.49 -20.48 -8.01
CA ILE A 532 15.64 -20.01 -9.39
C ILE A 532 15.45 -18.49 -9.42
N PRO A 533 16.46 -17.70 -9.82
CA PRO A 533 16.27 -16.27 -10.04
C PRO A 533 15.41 -16.08 -11.30
N LEU A 534 14.21 -15.51 -11.13
CA LEU A 534 13.26 -15.25 -12.22
C LEU A 534 13.60 -14.00 -13.02
N THR A 535 14.14 -12.99 -12.35
CA THR A 535 14.55 -11.70 -12.91
C THR A 535 15.87 -11.26 -12.28
N TYR A 536 16.59 -10.40 -12.97
CA TYR A 536 17.75 -9.70 -12.41
C TYR A 536 17.70 -8.23 -12.85
N SER A 537 18.16 -7.34 -11.97
CA SER A 537 18.35 -5.93 -12.26
C SER A 537 19.84 -5.60 -12.20
N ILE A 538 20.23 -4.54 -12.89
CA ILE A 538 21.55 -3.91 -12.74
C ILE A 538 21.27 -2.49 -12.29
N GLU A 539 21.72 -2.17 -11.08
CA GLU A 539 21.58 -0.83 -10.51
C GLU A 539 22.81 0.02 -10.82
N GLY A 540 22.60 1.32 -11.04
CA GLY A 540 23.66 2.26 -11.38
C GLY A 540 23.15 3.69 -11.49
N LEU A 541 24.07 4.62 -11.77
CA LEU A 541 23.74 6.04 -11.94
C LEU A 541 23.27 6.33 -13.38
N ALA A 542 22.06 6.86 -13.52
CA ALA A 542 21.57 7.41 -14.79
C ALA A 542 21.99 8.88 -14.91
N ALA A 543 22.52 9.28 -16.07
CA ALA A 543 22.98 10.64 -16.32
C ALA A 543 22.64 11.09 -17.74
N ASN A 544 22.42 12.40 -17.90
CA ASN A 544 22.06 12.97 -19.20
C ASN A 544 23.26 12.98 -20.16
N GLY A 545 23.11 12.24 -21.27
CA GLY A 545 24.07 12.06 -22.36
C GLY A 545 24.72 13.33 -22.90
N LYS A 546 24.09 14.50 -22.73
CA LYS A 546 24.62 15.80 -23.14
C LYS A 546 25.83 16.25 -22.32
N TYR A 547 25.89 15.84 -21.05
CA TYR A 547 26.86 16.35 -20.09
C TYR A 547 27.96 15.34 -19.73
N ASN A 548 27.82 14.09 -20.19
CA ASN A 548 28.79 13.03 -19.93
C ASN A 548 29.30 12.40 -21.23
N GLY A 549 30.54 11.93 -21.20
CA GLY A 549 30.98 10.87 -22.10
C GLY A 549 30.60 9.52 -21.48
N VAL A 550 30.09 8.59 -22.27
CA VAL A 550 29.86 7.22 -21.81
C VAL A 550 31.21 6.57 -21.50
N LYS A 551 31.43 6.21 -20.23
CA LYS A 551 32.57 5.38 -19.78
C LYS A 551 32.05 4.06 -19.24
N GLU A 552 32.71 2.97 -19.61
CA GLU A 552 32.41 1.62 -19.10
C GLU A 552 32.78 1.44 -17.62
N LYS A 553 33.73 2.24 -17.11
CA LYS A 553 34.18 2.22 -15.72
C LYS A 553 34.30 3.64 -15.18
N TRP A 554 33.79 3.87 -13.98
CA TRP A 554 33.87 5.15 -13.28
C TRP A 554 34.66 5.01 -11.99
N THR A 555 35.53 5.97 -11.73
CA THR A 555 36.16 6.18 -10.42
C THR A 555 35.57 7.42 -9.75
N TYR A 556 35.82 7.59 -8.44
CA TYR A 556 35.46 8.83 -7.74
C TYR A 556 36.09 10.08 -8.37
N ALA A 557 37.31 9.96 -8.90
CA ALA A 557 37.99 11.04 -9.61
C ALA A 557 37.30 11.38 -10.94
N ASP A 558 36.83 10.37 -11.68
CA ASP A 558 36.07 10.59 -12.91
C ASP A 558 34.74 11.31 -12.62
N PHE A 559 34.06 10.91 -11.54
CA PHE A 559 32.83 11.54 -11.08
C PHE A 559 33.08 13.01 -10.71
N ASP A 560 34.14 13.28 -9.92
CA ASP A 560 34.56 14.63 -9.55
C ASP A 560 34.85 15.50 -10.77
N GLN A 561 35.56 14.96 -11.76
CA GLN A 561 35.89 15.68 -12.99
C GLN A 561 34.62 16.00 -13.79
N MET A 562 33.72 15.04 -13.94
CA MET A 562 32.44 15.24 -14.62
C MET A 562 31.62 16.33 -13.92
N ALA A 563 31.43 16.20 -12.61
CA ALA A 563 30.67 17.16 -11.82
C ALA A 563 31.23 18.59 -11.92
N SER A 564 32.56 18.71 -11.94
CA SER A 564 33.24 20.01 -12.06
C SER A 564 33.12 20.64 -13.47
N SER A 565 32.77 19.85 -14.48
CA SER A 565 32.59 20.31 -15.86
C SER A 565 31.15 20.75 -16.18
N LEU A 566 30.21 20.52 -15.27
CA LEU A 566 28.81 20.83 -15.47
C LEU A 566 28.55 22.36 -15.46
N PRO A 567 27.59 22.85 -16.26
CA PRO A 567 27.10 24.23 -16.12
C PRO A 567 26.52 24.46 -14.72
N SER A 568 26.57 25.70 -14.23
CA SER A 568 26.04 26.06 -12.89
C SER A 568 24.54 25.80 -12.72
N THR A 569 23.79 25.63 -13.80
CA THR A 569 22.36 25.29 -13.79
C THR A 569 22.08 23.79 -13.75
N VAL A 570 23.13 22.95 -13.73
CA VAL A 570 23.02 21.49 -13.77
C VAL A 570 23.67 20.90 -12.53
N MET A 571 22.92 20.10 -11.78
CA MET A 571 23.44 19.40 -10.60
C MET A 571 23.94 18.01 -11.00
N PRO A 572 25.08 17.54 -10.45
CA PRO A 572 25.61 16.20 -10.74
C PRO A 572 24.78 15.07 -10.10
N LEU A 573 24.10 15.35 -8.99
CA LEU A 573 23.21 14.45 -8.25
C LEU A 573 22.01 15.24 -7.72
N SER A 574 20.92 14.55 -7.44
CA SER A 574 19.87 15.06 -6.55
C SER A 574 20.47 15.41 -5.19
N SER A 575 20.00 16.49 -4.57
CA SER A 575 20.34 16.82 -3.19
C SER A 575 19.82 15.70 -2.28
N ASP A 576 20.74 14.96 -1.66
CA ASP A 576 20.42 13.84 -0.79
C ASP A 576 21.26 13.95 0.49
N SER A 577 20.76 13.39 1.59
CA SER A 577 21.46 13.44 2.87
C SER A 577 22.73 12.58 2.83
N TYR A 578 23.72 12.93 3.66
CA TYR A 578 24.95 12.13 3.80
C TYR A 578 24.69 10.64 4.06
N ASP A 579 23.69 10.32 4.86
CA ASP A 579 23.36 8.93 5.18
C ASP A 579 22.82 8.16 3.97
N ARG A 580 21.91 8.78 3.20
CA ARG A 580 21.31 8.15 2.02
C ARG A 580 22.36 7.92 0.94
N LEU A 581 23.19 8.93 0.70
CA LEU A 581 24.26 8.87 -0.29
C LEU A 581 25.30 7.79 0.07
N LEU A 582 25.73 7.73 1.34
CA LEU A 582 26.66 6.71 1.79
C LEU A 582 26.06 5.31 1.65
N ARG A 583 24.80 5.11 2.05
CA ARG A 583 24.12 3.81 1.96
C ARG A 583 24.02 3.33 0.51
N ALA A 584 23.52 4.18 -0.39
CA ALA A 584 23.37 3.84 -1.81
C ALA A 584 24.71 3.43 -2.42
N TRP A 585 25.78 4.19 -2.16
CA TRP A 585 27.07 3.90 -2.77
C TRP A 585 27.75 2.70 -2.13
N MET A 586 27.62 2.50 -0.82
CA MET A 586 28.13 1.33 -0.11
C MET A 586 27.50 0.03 -0.58
N MET A 587 26.20 0.03 -0.88
CA MET A 587 25.44 -1.17 -1.29
C MET A 587 26.10 -1.90 -2.46
N HIS A 588 26.59 -1.16 -3.46
CA HIS A 588 27.16 -1.73 -4.69
C HIS A 588 28.65 -2.07 -4.63
N GLN A 589 29.34 -1.73 -3.55
CA GLN A 589 30.80 -1.88 -3.46
C GLN A 589 31.27 -2.49 -2.13
N SER A 590 30.33 -3.07 -1.36
CA SER A 590 30.60 -3.63 -0.03
C SER A 590 31.76 -4.64 -0.04
N SER A 591 31.90 -5.42 -1.11
CA SER A 591 32.97 -6.40 -1.30
C SER A 591 34.38 -5.79 -1.40
N LEU A 592 34.52 -4.49 -1.68
CA LEU A 592 35.80 -3.78 -1.59
C LEU A 592 36.24 -3.56 -0.13
N PHE A 593 35.28 -3.52 0.78
CA PHE A 593 35.51 -3.11 2.18
C PHE A 593 35.22 -4.23 3.18
N ILE A 594 34.49 -5.27 2.80
CA ILE A 594 34.05 -6.36 3.68
C ILE A 594 34.41 -7.70 3.03
N ASP A 595 35.26 -8.44 3.72
CA ASP A 595 35.54 -9.84 3.44
C ASP A 595 34.62 -10.68 4.33
N TYR A 596 33.46 -11.04 3.79
CA TYR A 596 32.43 -11.81 4.49
C TYR A 596 32.93 -13.20 4.91
N SER A 597 33.71 -13.85 4.05
CA SER A 597 34.25 -15.20 4.29
C SER A 597 35.19 -15.24 5.48
N ASN A 598 36.07 -14.24 5.62
CA ASN A 598 37.01 -14.16 6.73
C ASN A 598 36.55 -13.26 7.88
N LYS A 599 35.34 -12.68 7.77
CA LYS A 599 34.75 -11.74 8.74
C LYS A 599 35.69 -10.55 9.03
N LYS A 600 36.29 -9.98 7.98
CA LYS A 600 37.22 -8.84 8.08
C LYS A 600 36.64 -7.62 7.39
N VAL A 601 36.99 -6.44 7.89
CA VAL A 601 36.60 -5.14 7.31
C VAL A 601 37.82 -4.27 7.05
N ASN A 602 37.73 -3.40 6.04
CA ASN A 602 38.80 -2.52 5.60
C ASN A 602 38.34 -1.06 5.46
N PHE A 603 37.60 -0.55 6.45
CA PHE A 603 37.10 0.84 6.46
C PHE A 603 38.18 1.91 6.71
N GLU A 604 39.44 1.51 6.85
CA GLU A 604 40.58 2.43 6.96
C GLU A 604 41.36 2.52 5.64
N SER A 605 40.90 1.85 4.58
CA SER A 605 41.51 1.92 3.25
C SER A 605 41.38 3.33 2.66
N ASP A 606 42.27 3.65 1.72
CA ASP A 606 42.25 4.96 1.06
C ASP A 606 41.01 5.10 0.16
N GLU A 607 40.52 4.00 -0.41
CA GLU A 607 39.28 3.93 -1.18
C GLU A 607 38.06 4.26 -0.31
N PHE A 608 37.99 3.75 0.93
CA PHE A 608 36.88 4.05 1.84
C PHE A 608 36.90 5.52 2.29
N LYS A 609 38.10 6.08 2.56
CA LYS A 609 38.24 7.51 2.85
C LYS A 609 37.81 8.36 1.67
N GLN A 610 38.15 7.95 0.44
CA GLN A 610 37.76 8.66 -0.78
C GLN A 610 36.23 8.65 -0.95
N LEU A 611 35.57 7.52 -0.70
CA LEU A 611 34.11 7.45 -0.65
C LEU A 611 33.54 8.49 0.33
N LEU A 612 34.04 8.53 1.57
CA LEU A 612 33.54 9.48 2.58
C LEU A 612 33.76 10.94 2.18
N GLU A 613 34.89 11.28 1.58
CA GLU A 613 35.14 12.65 1.10
C GLU A 613 34.21 13.01 -0.08
N THR A 614 33.92 12.07 -0.99
CA THR A 614 32.94 12.27 -2.04
C THR A 614 31.53 12.47 -1.48
N ILE A 615 31.09 11.64 -0.53
CA ILE A 615 29.79 11.80 0.14
C ILE A 615 29.70 13.15 0.84
N LYS A 616 30.76 13.58 1.54
CA LYS A 616 30.80 14.88 2.21
C LYS A 616 30.70 16.06 1.25
N LYS A 617 31.27 15.92 0.05
CA LYS A 617 31.29 16.97 -0.98
C LYS A 617 29.94 17.14 -1.69
N TYR A 618 29.22 16.04 -1.92
CA TYR A 618 27.98 16.05 -2.71
C TYR A 618 26.70 15.82 -1.92
N GLY A 619 26.79 15.31 -0.69
CA GLY A 619 25.65 15.20 0.21
C GLY A 619 25.43 16.47 1.00
N GLU A 620 24.24 16.56 1.60
CA GLU A 620 23.88 17.66 2.48
C GLU A 620 23.59 17.16 3.90
N VAL A 621 23.70 18.06 4.88
CA VAL A 621 23.13 17.80 6.20
C VAL A 621 21.62 17.73 6.00
N LYS A 622 20.99 16.64 6.45
CA LYS A 622 19.53 16.49 6.43
C LYS A 622 18.92 17.75 7.05
N GLN A 623 18.33 18.63 6.24
CA GLN A 623 17.59 19.76 6.78
C GLN A 623 16.39 19.19 7.53
N LYS A 624 16.14 19.69 8.75
CA LYS A 624 14.89 19.41 9.46
C LYS A 624 13.76 19.82 8.51
N ASN A 625 12.99 18.87 8.00
CA ASN A 625 11.64 19.19 7.57
C ASN A 625 10.94 19.81 8.78
N ALA A 626 10.21 20.91 8.59
CA ALA A 626 9.54 21.66 9.65
C ALA A 626 8.39 20.89 10.35
N GLY A 627 8.43 19.56 10.36
CA GLY A 627 7.46 18.66 10.95
C GLY A 627 8.03 17.34 11.48
N ASP A 628 9.35 17.20 11.68
CA ASP A 628 9.93 16.03 12.37
C ASP A 628 10.04 16.29 13.89
N PRO A 629 9.17 15.69 14.74
CA PRO A 629 9.12 15.97 16.17
C PRO A 629 10.31 15.42 16.96
N ASN A 630 11.13 14.54 16.38
CA ASN A 630 12.06 13.68 17.13
C ASN A 630 13.56 13.95 16.88
N GLY A 631 13.93 15.05 16.22
CA GLY A 631 15.35 15.42 16.05
C GLY A 631 15.95 16.07 17.31
N PRO A 632 17.13 15.64 17.81
CA PRO A 632 17.73 16.23 19.01
C PRO A 632 17.99 17.73 18.82
N MET A 633 17.62 18.52 19.84
CA MET A 633 17.96 19.94 19.93
C MET A 633 19.47 20.08 20.05
N THR A 634 20.11 20.74 19.10
CA THR A 634 21.49 21.22 19.27
C THR A 634 21.52 22.71 19.08
N GLU A 635 22.14 23.37 20.07
CA GLU A 635 22.44 24.81 20.17
C GLU A 635 23.24 25.37 18.97
#